data_AF-A0A4P6ZZ02-F1
#
_entry.id   AF-A0A4P6ZZ02-F1
#
_cell.length_a   1.000
_cell.length_b   1.000
_cell.length_c   1.000
_cell.angle_alpha   90.00
_cell.angle_beta   90.00
_cell.angle_gamma   90.00
#
_symmetry.space_group_name_H-M   'P 1'
#
loop_
_entity.id
_entity.type
_entity.pdbx_description
1 polymer ?
#
loop_
_entity_poly.entity_id
_entity_poly.type
_entity_poly.pdbx_seq_one_letter_code
_entity_poly.pdbx_strand_id
1 'polypeptide(L)' 'MLLKNPGIAAVLSFFWTGVGQIYNGQIVKGLILILVQLINSALMFVLIGFITFPLVWIWGIYDAYKVADRMNKNGSY' A
#
# COMPACT_ATOMS: atom_id res chain seq x y z
N MET A 1 22.07 3.02 7.64
CA MET A 1 20.69 3.56 7.53
C MET A 1 20.31 3.54 6.07
N LEU A 2 19.28 2.78 5.68
CA LEU A 2 19.00 2.47 4.27
C LEU A 2 17.93 3.45 3.73
N LEU A 3 18.32 4.27 2.76
CA LEU A 3 17.39 4.95 1.86
C LEU A 3 16.36 3.92 1.37
N LYS A 4 15.07 4.18 1.59
CA LYS A 4 14.02 3.26 1.13
C LYS A 4 13.76 3.54 -0.33
N ASN A 5 13.80 2.53 -1.18
CA ASN A 5 13.55 2.74 -2.60
C ASN A 5 12.03 2.88 -2.84
N PRO A 6 11.51 4.06 -3.27
CA PRO A 6 10.09 4.24 -3.49
C PRO A 6 9.52 3.34 -4.59
N GLY A 7 10.35 3.00 -5.58
CA GLY A 7 9.98 2.04 -6.62
C GLY A 7 9.77 0.64 -6.05
N ILE A 8 10.63 0.18 -5.14
CA ILE A 8 10.46 -1.13 -4.47
C ILE A 8 9.18 -1.13 -3.62
N ALA A 9 8.91 -0.05 -2.87
CA ALA A 9 7.68 0.07 -2.08
C ALA A 9 6.41 0.02 -2.97
N ALA A 10 6.46 0.66 -4.15
CA ALA A 10 5.36 0.64 -5.12
C ALA A 10 5.15 -0.77 -5.70
N VAL A 11 6.23 -1.43 -6.14
CA VAL A 11 6.16 -2.81 -6.68
C VAL A 11 5.66 -3.80 -5.63
N LEU A 12 6.10 -3.67 -4.38
CA LEU A 12 5.58 -4.50 -3.29
C LEU A 12 4.07 -4.33 -3.10
N SER A 13 3.57 -3.08 -3.19
CA SER A 13 2.13 -2.79 -3.08
C SER A 13 1.34 -3.22 -4.31
N PHE A 14 1.99 -3.29 -5.48
CA PHE A 14 1.39 -3.80 -6.71
C PHE A 14 1.12 -5.31 -6.59
N PHE A 15 2.06 -6.09 -6.06
CA PHE A 15 1.84 -7.51 -5.82
C PHE A 15 0.88 -7.76 -4.66
N TRP A 16 0.96 -6.96 -3.59
CA TRP A 16 0.05 -7.06 -2.45
C TRP A 16 -0.12 -5.73 -1.73
N THR A 17 -1.33 -5.17 -1.78
CA THR A 17 -1.66 -3.90 -1.12
C THR A 17 -1.40 -4.00 0.39
N GLY A 18 -0.62 -3.06 0.93
CA GLY A 18 -0.19 -3.06 2.33
C GLY A 18 1.25 -3.53 2.56
N VAL A 19 1.84 -4.32 1.65
CA VAL A 19 3.24 -4.80 1.82
C VAL A 19 4.25 -3.67 1.60
N GLY A 20 4.02 -2.76 0.66
CA GLY A 20 4.90 -1.59 0.50
C GLY A 20 4.86 -0.64 1.70
N GLN A 21 3.71 -0.54 2.37
CA GLN A 21 3.58 0.22 3.62
C GLN A 21 4.36 -0.45 4.77
N ILE A 22 4.33 -1.78 4.86
CA ILE A 22 5.15 -2.54 5.81
C ILE A 22 6.65 -2.33 5.51
N TYR A 23 7.05 -2.39 4.23
CA TYR A 23 8.42 -2.08 3.81
C TYR A 23 8.83 -0.65 4.21
N ASN A 24 7.89 0.31 4.11
CA ASN A 24 8.09 1.68 4.58
C ASN A 24 8.16 1.80 6.11
N GLY A 25 7.93 0.74 6.88
CA GLY A 25 7.93 0.75 8.34
C GLY A 25 6.57 1.13 8.94
N GLN A 26 5.56 1.34 8.11
CA GLN A 26 4.19 1.63 8.52
C GLN A 26 3.39 0.34 8.70
N ILE A 27 3.79 -0.49 9.67
CA ILE A 27 3.23 -1.84 9.88
C ILE A 27 1.71 -1.79 10.09
N VAL A 28 1.24 -0.93 11.00
CA VAL A 28 -0.19 -0.79 11.30
C VAL A 28 -0.99 -0.39 10.07
N LYS A 29 -0.48 0.58 9.29
CA LYS A 29 -1.14 1.03 8.06
C LYS A 29 -1.18 -0.07 7.00
N GLY A 30 -0.09 -0.82 6.85
CA GLY A 30 -0.03 -1.96 5.95
C GLY A 30 -1.02 -3.06 6.32
N LEU A 31 -1.14 -3.39 7.61
CA LEU A 31 -2.09 -4.38 8.08
C LEU A 31 -3.55 -3.95 7.85
N ILE A 32 -3.87 -2.67 8.12
CA ILE A 32 -5.20 -2.11 7.82
C ILE A 32 -5.50 -2.25 6.31
N LEU A 33 -4.55 -1.95 5.44
CA LEU A 33 -4.75 -2.06 4.00
C LEU A 33 -4.97 -3.50 3.55
N ILE A 34 -4.25 -4.46 4.13
CA ILE A 34 -4.46 -5.89 3.87
C ILE A 34 -5.89 -6.29 4.28
N LEU A 35 -6.34 -5.87 5.48
CA LEU A 35 -7.70 -6.15 5.95
C LEU A 35 -8.77 -5.52 5.05
N VAL A 36 -8.57 -4.27 4.60
CA VAL A 36 -9.47 -3.61 3.65
C VAL A 36 -9.52 -4.38 2.33
N GLN A 37 -8.39 -4.88 1.84
CA GLN A 37 -8.36 -5.65 0.60
C GLN A 37 -9.05 -7.02 0.73
N LEU A 38 -9.00 -7.65 1.92
CA LEU A 38 -9.77 -8.85 2.25
C LEU A 38 -11.28 -8.58 2.32
N ILE A 39 -11.69 -7.42 2.86
CA ILE A 39 -13.10 -7.02 2.85
C ILE A 39 -13.55 -6.73 1.41
N ASN A 40 -12.71 -6.07 0.60
CA ASN A 40 -12.98 -5.79 -0.81
C ASN A 40 -13.11 -7.07 -1.64
N SER A 41 -12.34 -8.12 -1.36
CA SER A 41 -12.49 -9.41 -2.04
C SER A 41 -13.82 -10.08 -1.68
N ALA A 42 -14.28 -9.99 -0.43
CA ALA A 42 -15.63 -10.43 -0.05
C ALA A 42 -16.72 -9.57 -0.71
N LEU A 43 -16.50 -8.26 -0.88
CA LEU A 43 -17.43 -7.36 -1.58
C LEU A 43 -17.55 -7.67 -3.08
N MET A 44 -16.64 -8.44 -3.68
CA MET A 44 -16.78 -8.87 -5.09
C MET A 44 -18.03 -9.72 -5.30
N PHE A 45 -18.50 -10.46 -4.27
CA PHE A 45 -19.73 -11.26 -4.35
C PHE A 45 -21.00 -10.41 -4.54
N VAL A 46 -20.95 -9.11 -4.21
CA VAL A 46 -22.07 -8.16 -4.34
C VAL A 46 -21.83 -7.11 -5.44
N LEU A 47 -20.95 -7.39 -6.40
CA LEU A 47 -20.53 -6.52 -7.52
C LEU A 47 -19.82 -5.21 -7.14
N ILE A 48 -20.04 -4.68 -5.94
CA ILE A 48 -19.38 -3.46 -5.43
C ILE A 48 -17.85 -3.63 -5.36
N GLY A 49 -17.39 -4.82 -4.99
CA GLY A 49 -15.96 -5.14 -4.90
C GLY A 49 -15.19 -4.98 -6.20
N PHE A 50 -15.85 -5.08 -7.37
CA PHE A 50 -15.19 -4.88 -8.67
C PHE A 50 -14.72 -3.44 -8.88
N ILE A 51 -15.35 -2.48 -8.21
CA ILE A 51 -14.96 -1.06 -8.27
C ILE A 51 -14.02 -0.74 -7.12
N THR A 52 -14.38 -1.13 -5.90
CA THR A 52 -13.61 -0.75 -4.70
C THR A 52 -12.26 -1.44 -4.62
N PHE A 53 -12.14 -2.69 -5.08
CA PHE A 53 -10.88 -3.43 -5.08
C PHE A 53 -9.79 -2.76 -5.93
N PRO A 54 -9.98 -2.48 -7.24
CA PRO A 54 -8.95 -1.82 -8.04
C PRO A 54 -8.67 -0.39 -7.58
N LEU A 55 -9.69 0.34 -7.07
CA LEU A 55 -9.49 1.69 -6.52
C LEU A 55 -8.53 1.69 -5.33
N VAL A 56 -8.78 0.83 -4.34
CA VAL A 56 -7.91 0.73 -3.15
C VAL A 56 -6.53 0.17 -3.52
N TRP A 57 -6.47 -0.75 -4.49
CA TRP A 57 -5.19 -1.29 -4.99
C TRP A 57 -4.30 -0.20 -5.63
N ILE A 58 -4.84 0.59 -6.57
CA ILE A 58 -4.12 1.70 -7.21
C ILE A 58 -3.70 2.74 -6.17
N TRP A 59 -4.60 3.10 -5.26
CA TRP A 59 -4.31 4.03 -4.18
C TRP A 59 -3.19 3.52 -3.26
N GLY A 60 -3.20 2.23 -2.92
CA GLY A 60 -2.19 1.59 -2.11
C GLY A 60 -0.79 1.64 -2.73
N ILE A 61 -0.68 1.49 -4.05
CA ILE A 61 0.58 1.64 -4.80
C ILE A 61 1.08 3.09 -4.72
N TYR A 62 0.21 4.05 -5.02
CA TYR A 62 0.55 5.48 -4.98
C TYR A 62 0.97 5.92 -3.57
N ASP A 63 0.25 5.47 -2.55
CA ASP A 63 0.54 5.78 -1.15
C ASP A 63 1.90 5.21 -0.73
N ALA A 64 2.21 3.96 -1.06
CA ALA A 64 3.51 3.37 -0.74
C ALA A 64 4.68 4.11 -1.41
N TYR A 65 4.53 4.51 -2.67
CA TYR A 65 5.52 5.32 -3.37
C TYR A 65 5.70 6.68 -2.68
N LYS A 66 4.61 7.42 -2.46
CA LYS A 66 4.64 8.78 -1.91
C LYS A 66 5.12 8.82 -0.47
N VAL A 67 4.82 7.79 0.33
CA VAL A 67 5.34 7.67 1.69
C VAL A 67 6.85 7.42 1.66
N ALA A 68 7.33 6.48 0.86
CA ALA A 68 8.76 6.20 0.71
C ALA A 68 9.53 7.44 0.22
N ASP A 69 9.00 8.13 -0.80
CA ASP A 69 9.57 9.36 -1.33
C ASP A 69 9.60 10.49 -0.29
N ARG A 70 8.52 10.67 0.49
CA ARG A 70 8.50 11.63 1.60
C ARG A 70 9.51 11.28 2.69
N MET A 71 9.68 10.01 3.04
CA MET A 71 10.67 9.59 4.04
C MET A 71 12.09 9.90 3.58
N ASN A 72 12.39 9.70 2.30
CA ASN A 72 13.69 10.06 1.74
C ASN A 72 13.92 11.57 1.68
N LYS A 73 12.87 12.35 1.33
CA LYS A 73 12.94 13.82 1.24
C LYS A 73 13.03 14.51 2.60
N ASN A 74 12.36 13.96 3.61
CA ASN A 74 12.30 14.57 4.94
C ASN A 74 13.51 14.26 5.82
N GLY A 75 14.46 13.43 5.36
CA GLY A 75 15.68 13.10 6.11
C GLY A 75 15.42 12.77 7.58
N SER A 76 14.31 12.10 7.90
CA SER A 76 13.97 11.79 9.28
C SER A 76 14.91 10.70 9.78
N TYR A 77 16.00 11.14 10.43
CA TYR A 77 17.01 10.34 11.13
C TYR A 77 16.43 9.69 12.37
#